data_AF-A0A559L8J5-F1
#
_entry.id   AF-A0A559L8J5-F1
#
_cell.length_a   1.000
_cell.length_b   1.000
_cell.length_c   1.000
_cell.angle_alpha   90.00
_cell.angle_beta   90.00
_cell.angle_gamma   90.00
#
_symmetry.space_group_name_H-M   'P 1'
#
loop_
_entity.id
_entity.type
_entity.pdbx_description
1 polymer ?
#
loop_
_entity_poly.entity_id
_entity_poly.type
_entity_poly.pdbx_seq_one_letter_code
_entity_poly.pdbx_strand_id
1 'polypeptide(L)'
;MQSANNPISHHTSHTMGQGAASSNGGDNSCGANCVDNHVGHAIGDGDGVVRVSGGETGNDGGHVVEASVTDVGVNDLNQTTTTYDESDDESSLADSSGSISDGPSFGGTSIRSLGSMSNFSIIDTTLREGEQFINGNYDTETKLKIARALDDIGVEYIEVTSPAASPQSKLDCAAICKLGLKAKVLCHIRCNMDDARTAVETGVDGINMCIGTSTQLMEHSHGKDLDWIAAKAKEVIEFTQAHGIEVRFSGEDSFRSDFSEILKLYSLMDRLGAHRVGIADTVGGATPREVFDKISTLKQMVGCDIETHFHNDTGCAVANAYTAIEAGATHIDTTVLGIGERNGITSLSKLLQCMLQMGHDSVLAKYKLEKIPALEQLVAEAVNIEIPWNNASLAAYL
;
A
#
# COMPACT_ATOMS: atom_id res chain seq x y z
N MET A 1 -34.92 -25.14 -14.72
CA MET A 1 -34.66 -25.15 -13.27
C MET A 1 -33.41 -24.33 -13.04
N GLN A 2 -33.44 -23.50 -12.00
CA GLN A 2 -32.85 -22.16 -11.88
C GLN A 2 -31.34 -22.03 -12.20
N SER A 3 -31.04 -21.05 -13.04
CA SER A 3 -29.73 -20.43 -13.24
C SER A 3 -29.33 -19.63 -12.01
N ALA A 4 -28.16 -19.93 -11.44
CA ALA A 4 -27.59 -19.16 -10.35
C ALA A 4 -27.06 -17.82 -10.87
N ASN A 5 -27.54 -16.73 -10.26
CA ASN A 5 -27.01 -15.39 -10.44
C ASN A 5 -25.63 -15.29 -9.78
N ASN A 6 -24.63 -14.86 -10.55
CA ASN A 6 -23.32 -14.44 -10.06
C ASN A 6 -23.43 -13.23 -9.12
N PRO A 7 -22.77 -13.23 -7.95
CA PRO A 7 -22.46 -12.00 -7.23
C PRO A 7 -21.09 -11.44 -7.68
N ILE A 8 -21.19 -10.22 -8.21
CA ILE A 8 -20.21 -9.14 -8.42
C ILE A 8 -18.81 -9.38 -7.83
N SER A 9 -17.81 -9.51 -8.71
CA SER A 9 -16.39 -9.27 -8.43
C SER A 9 -16.16 -7.78 -8.21
N HIS A 10 -15.65 -7.39 -7.04
CA HIS A 10 -15.27 -6.00 -6.79
C HIS A 10 -13.89 -5.73 -7.40
N HIS A 11 -13.92 -5.21 -8.62
CA HIS A 11 -12.76 -4.67 -9.34
C HIS A 11 -12.23 -3.41 -8.65
N THR A 12 -10.99 -3.43 -8.20
CA THR A 12 -10.14 -2.25 -8.00
C THR A 12 -9.32 -2.01 -9.26
N SER A 13 -9.98 -1.66 -10.37
CA SER A 13 -9.29 -1.13 -11.57
C SER A 13 -10.26 -0.35 -12.46
N HIS A 14 -10.45 0.93 -12.18
CA HIS A 14 -10.92 1.87 -13.20
C HIS A 14 -9.71 2.56 -13.82
N THR A 15 -9.19 1.98 -14.91
CA THR A 15 -8.42 2.72 -15.91
C THR A 15 -9.02 2.42 -17.27
N MET A 16 -9.64 3.45 -17.85
CA MET A 16 -10.25 3.43 -19.17
C MET A 16 -9.22 3.09 -20.24
N GLY A 17 -9.57 2.14 -21.10
CA GLY A 17 -8.83 1.87 -22.32
C GLY A 17 -9.08 2.95 -23.37
N GLN A 18 -8.02 3.29 -24.11
CA GLN A 18 -8.11 3.68 -25.51
C GLN A 18 -6.82 3.29 -26.25
N GLY A 19 -7.01 2.58 -27.37
CA GLY A 19 -6.33 2.89 -28.63
C GLY A 19 -4.90 2.40 -28.83
N ALA A 20 -4.74 1.12 -29.19
CA ALA A 20 -3.70 0.71 -30.13
C ALA A 20 -4.26 -0.40 -31.04
N ALA A 21 -4.74 0.00 -32.21
CA ALA A 21 -5.06 -0.91 -33.30
C ALA A 21 -3.76 -1.53 -33.82
N SER A 22 -3.64 -2.86 -33.69
CA SER A 22 -2.63 -3.66 -34.38
C SER A 22 -3.34 -4.45 -35.46
N SER A 23 -3.06 -4.09 -36.71
CA SER A 23 -3.47 -4.78 -37.92
C SER A 23 -2.70 -6.09 -38.06
N ASN A 24 -3.41 -7.23 -38.01
CA ASN A 24 -2.90 -8.49 -38.54
C ASN A 24 -3.56 -8.74 -39.90
N GLY A 25 -2.76 -8.59 -40.96
CA GLY A 25 -3.05 -9.15 -42.27
C GLY A 25 -2.71 -10.64 -42.29
N GLY A 26 -3.52 -11.43 -42.98
CA GLY A 26 -3.30 -12.86 -43.12
C GLY A 26 -4.51 -13.54 -43.77
N ASP A 27 -4.47 -13.61 -45.09
CA ASP A 27 -5.43 -14.24 -45.98
C ASP A 27 -5.86 -15.65 -45.57
N ASN A 28 -7.15 -15.96 -45.69
CA ASN A 28 -7.56 -17.07 -46.55
C ASN A 28 -9.04 -17.02 -46.94
N SER A 29 -9.25 -17.13 -48.25
CA SER A 29 -10.50 -17.14 -49.01
C SER A 29 -11.41 -18.33 -48.71
N CYS A 30 -12.74 -18.12 -48.72
CA CYS A 30 -13.68 -18.75 -49.67
C CYS A 30 -15.16 -18.42 -49.35
N GLY A 31 -15.86 -17.86 -50.35
CA GLY A 31 -17.17 -18.39 -50.75
C GLY A 31 -18.47 -17.72 -50.27
N ALA A 32 -18.90 -16.69 -51.02
CA ALA A 32 -20.28 -16.45 -51.50
C ALA A 32 -21.46 -16.29 -50.50
N ASN A 33 -22.03 -15.08 -50.42
CA ASN A 33 -23.19 -14.68 -51.23
C ASN A 33 -23.64 -13.25 -50.92
N CYS A 34 -23.91 -12.49 -51.99
CA CYS A 34 -24.44 -11.14 -52.00
C CYS A 34 -25.88 -11.08 -51.43
N VAL A 35 -26.31 -9.89 -50.99
CA VAL A 35 -27.40 -9.09 -51.57
C VAL A 35 -27.40 -7.72 -50.87
N ASP A 36 -27.29 -6.67 -51.70
CA ASP A 36 -27.44 -5.26 -51.38
C ASP A 36 -28.87 -4.90 -50.96
N ASN A 37 -29.00 -3.87 -50.10
CA ASN A 37 -29.99 -2.81 -50.33
C ASN A 37 -29.64 -1.55 -49.53
N HIS A 38 -29.15 -0.54 -50.24
CA HIS A 38 -29.15 0.86 -49.86
C HIS A 38 -30.50 1.50 -50.24
N VAL A 39 -31.14 2.25 -49.34
CA VAL A 39 -31.85 3.50 -49.69
C VAL A 39 -31.73 4.46 -48.51
N GLY A 40 -31.30 5.69 -48.78
CA GLY A 40 -31.33 6.81 -47.85
C GLY A 40 -32.41 7.85 -48.23
N HIS A 41 -32.77 8.69 -47.25
CA HIS A 41 -33.26 10.09 -47.30
C HIS A 41 -33.98 10.37 -45.96
N ALA A 42 -33.59 11.33 -45.12
CA ALA A 42 -33.56 12.81 -45.24
C ALA A 42 -34.81 13.49 -44.61
N ILE A 43 -34.53 14.32 -43.59
CA ILE A 43 -35.19 15.59 -43.17
C ILE A 43 -36.58 15.52 -42.47
N GLY A 44 -36.71 16.24 -41.35
CA GLY A 44 -38.01 16.72 -40.83
C GLY A 44 -38.00 17.20 -39.38
N ASP A 45 -38.17 18.52 -39.18
CA ASP A 45 -38.20 19.33 -37.96
C ASP A 45 -39.25 18.94 -36.89
N GLY A 46 -39.09 19.47 -35.66
CA GLY A 46 -40.19 19.56 -34.69
C GLY A 46 -39.81 20.07 -33.29
N ASP A 47 -39.81 21.39 -33.12
CA ASP A 47 -39.83 22.11 -31.84
C ASP A 47 -41.01 21.72 -30.94
N GLY A 48 -40.82 21.73 -29.61
CA GLY A 48 -41.87 21.47 -28.62
C GLY A 48 -41.51 21.90 -27.20
N VAL A 49 -41.50 23.22 -26.96
CA VAL A 49 -41.43 23.85 -25.62
C VAL A 49 -42.78 23.74 -24.92
N VAL A 50 -42.81 23.30 -23.66
CA VAL A 50 -43.94 23.51 -22.74
C VAL A 50 -43.45 24.19 -21.47
N ARG A 51 -43.91 25.43 -21.27
CA ARG A 51 -43.86 26.20 -20.02
C ARG A 51 -45.19 26.04 -19.29
N VAL A 52 -45.17 25.94 -17.95
CA VAL A 52 -46.32 26.23 -17.08
C VAL A 52 -45.85 27.14 -15.93
N SER A 53 -46.44 28.33 -15.89
CA SER A 53 -46.53 29.33 -14.80
C SER A 53 -47.65 28.95 -13.82
N GLY A 54 -47.75 29.35 -12.54
CA GLY A 54 -47.02 30.29 -11.66
C GLY A 54 -47.85 30.55 -10.37
N GLY A 55 -47.24 31.23 -9.39
CA GLY A 55 -47.85 31.99 -8.26
C GLY A 55 -48.11 31.21 -6.95
N GLU A 56 -47.97 31.75 -5.73
CA GLU A 56 -47.38 32.97 -5.14
C GLU A 56 -47.48 32.86 -3.58
N THR A 57 -46.86 33.81 -2.85
CA THR A 57 -46.86 34.06 -1.37
C THR A 57 -45.84 33.24 -0.55
N GLY A 58 -45.01 33.77 0.36
CA GLY A 58 -44.79 35.09 0.95
C GLY A 58 -44.15 34.93 2.35
N ASN A 59 -43.24 35.84 2.71
CA ASN A 59 -42.78 36.23 4.07
C ASN A 59 -41.46 35.67 4.66
N ASP A 60 -40.43 36.52 4.60
CA ASP A 60 -39.61 37.14 5.68
C ASP A 60 -38.89 36.32 6.77
N GLY A 61 -37.59 36.63 6.89
CA GLY A 61 -36.96 36.94 8.18
C GLY A 61 -35.86 35.99 8.67
N GLY A 62 -34.60 36.25 8.32
CA GLY A 62 -33.45 35.53 8.85
C GLY A 62 -32.22 36.44 9.02
N HIS A 63 -31.98 36.85 10.26
CA HIS A 63 -30.84 37.66 10.70
C HIS A 63 -29.48 37.03 10.33
N VAL A 64 -28.61 37.85 9.73
CA VAL A 64 -27.16 37.64 9.66
C VAL A 64 -26.56 38.08 10.99
N VAL A 65 -25.84 37.18 11.67
CA VAL A 65 -24.96 37.53 12.79
C VAL A 65 -23.55 37.05 12.39
N GLU A 66 -22.75 37.99 11.88
CA GLU A 66 -21.31 37.82 11.78
C GLU A 66 -20.71 37.90 13.19
N ALA A 67 -19.90 36.90 13.55
CA ALA A 67 -19.02 36.97 14.71
C ALA A 67 -17.59 36.84 14.22
N SER A 68 -16.93 38.00 14.11
CA SER A 68 -15.49 38.14 13.95
C SER A 68 -14.81 37.90 15.30
N VAL A 69 -13.80 37.03 15.31
CA VAL A 69 -12.84 36.93 16.41
C VAL A 69 -11.46 37.23 15.85
N THR A 70 -10.88 38.26 16.43
CA THR A 70 -9.62 38.94 16.11
C THR A 70 -8.39 38.11 16.47
N ASP A 71 -7.45 38.10 15.54
CA ASP A 71 -6.04 38.47 15.71
C ASP A 71 -5.33 37.99 16.99
N VAL A 72 -4.50 36.96 16.84
CA VAL A 72 -3.38 36.68 17.75
C VAL A 72 -2.11 36.63 16.91
N GLY A 73 -1.25 37.61 17.17
CA GLY A 73 -0.09 37.95 16.35
C GLY A 73 0.98 36.87 16.27
N VAL A 74 1.55 36.76 15.08
CA VAL A 74 2.82 36.08 14.81
C VAL A 74 3.86 37.17 14.60
N ASN A 75 4.73 37.37 15.59
CA ASN A 75 6.00 38.05 15.41
C ASN A 75 7.09 37.28 16.14
N ASP A 76 8.25 37.28 15.48
CA ASP A 76 9.59 36.85 15.88
C ASP A 76 10.07 35.44 15.54
N LEU A 77 11.31 35.48 15.02
CA LEU A 77 12.32 34.43 14.86
C LEU A 77 12.36 33.70 13.50
N ASN A 78 12.99 34.31 12.49
CA ASN A 78 14.34 33.91 12.05
C ASN A 78 14.87 34.80 10.91
N GLN A 79 15.76 35.73 11.23
CA GLN A 79 16.75 36.26 10.28
C GLN A 79 18.12 36.01 10.88
N THR A 80 18.85 35.04 10.34
CA THR A 80 20.29 34.91 10.55
C THR A 80 20.96 34.80 9.19
N THR A 81 21.38 35.96 8.70
CA THR A 81 22.40 36.16 7.69
C THR A 81 23.77 35.87 8.31
N THR A 82 24.47 34.83 7.82
CA THR A 82 25.89 34.61 8.13
C THR A 82 26.76 35.42 7.18
N THR A 83 27.49 36.38 7.72
CA THR A 83 28.59 37.10 7.05
C THR A 83 29.87 36.28 7.13
N TYR A 84 30.55 36.12 5.99
CA TYR A 84 31.93 35.64 5.88
C TYR A 84 32.89 36.79 6.16
N ASP A 85 33.97 36.54 6.90
CA ASP A 85 35.11 37.44 7.00
C ASP A 85 36.40 36.61 6.89
N GLU A 86 37.29 37.04 5.99
CA GLU A 86 38.58 36.40 5.67
C GLU A 86 39.74 37.08 6.42
N SER A 87 40.66 36.24 6.89
CA SER A 87 42.14 36.40 6.93
C SER A 87 42.82 37.57 7.69
N ASP A 88 43.70 37.25 8.66
CA ASP A 88 45.17 37.26 8.48
C ASP A 88 45.98 37.05 9.80
N ASP A 89 46.91 36.07 9.73
CA ASP A 89 48.29 35.95 10.26
C ASP A 89 48.78 36.59 11.58
N GLU A 90 49.34 35.76 12.50
CA GLU A 90 50.81 35.52 12.65
C GLU A 90 51.21 34.85 14.00
N SER A 91 52.10 33.85 13.87
CA SER A 91 53.24 33.49 14.76
C SER A 91 53.06 32.71 16.09
N SER A 92 53.60 31.49 16.14
CA SER A 92 54.80 31.14 16.93
C SER A 92 55.18 29.65 16.80
N LEU A 93 56.49 29.39 16.91
CA LEU A 93 57.23 28.19 16.46
C LEU A 93 57.57 27.18 17.59
N ALA A 94 57.86 25.93 17.15
CA ALA A 94 58.63 24.83 17.78
C ALA A 94 57.88 23.95 18.82
N ASP A 95 58.04 22.62 18.90
CA ASP A 95 59.21 21.76 18.60
C ASP A 95 58.85 20.26 18.36
N SER A 96 59.70 19.60 17.56
CA SER A 96 60.11 18.17 17.52
C SER A 96 59.15 16.97 17.35
N SER A 97 59.44 16.23 16.27
CA SER A 97 59.52 14.76 16.10
C SER A 97 58.24 13.90 16.06
N GLY A 98 57.98 13.29 14.91
CA GLY A 98 57.13 12.09 14.82
C GLY A 98 56.52 11.78 13.44
N SER A 99 57.05 10.74 12.80
CA SER A 99 56.41 9.82 11.83
C SER A 99 55.61 10.33 10.62
N ILE A 100 56.07 9.85 9.45
CA ILE A 100 55.41 9.58 8.16
C ILE A 100 53.88 9.75 8.16
N SER A 101 53.44 10.65 7.29
CA SER A 101 52.08 11.08 6.96
C SER A 101 51.04 9.97 6.82
N ASP A 102 49.99 10.08 7.63
CA ASP A 102 48.65 9.58 7.31
C ASP A 102 48.17 10.20 5.98
N GLY A 103 47.67 9.36 5.08
CA GLY A 103 46.93 9.81 3.90
C GLY A 103 45.63 10.50 4.32
N PRO A 104 45.01 11.30 3.42
CA PRO A 104 43.79 12.01 3.77
C PRO A 104 42.71 11.00 4.16
N SER A 105 42.18 11.14 5.38
CA SER A 105 41.01 10.39 5.81
C SER A 105 39.87 10.76 4.87
N PHE A 106 39.41 9.80 4.06
CA PHE A 106 38.18 9.97 3.31
C PHE A 106 37.04 10.06 4.33
N GLY A 107 36.65 11.29 4.66
CA GLY A 107 35.38 11.59 5.30
C GLY A 107 34.27 11.26 4.30
N GLY A 108 33.97 9.96 4.16
CA GLY A 108 32.82 9.52 3.39
C GLY A 108 31.58 10.10 4.04
N THR A 109 30.77 10.81 3.25
CA THR A 109 29.41 11.19 3.63
C THR A 109 28.64 9.89 3.87
N SER A 110 28.65 9.41 5.10
CA SER A 110 27.83 8.26 5.51
C SER A 110 26.38 8.72 5.41
N ILE A 111 25.69 8.31 4.34
CA ILE A 111 24.24 8.20 4.39
C ILE A 111 23.98 7.14 5.45
N ARG A 112 23.77 7.58 6.70
CA ARG A 112 23.42 6.68 7.78
C ARG A 112 22.02 6.16 7.47
N SER A 113 21.87 4.84 7.41
CA SER A 113 20.56 4.20 7.41
C SER A 113 19.72 4.81 8.54
N LEU A 114 18.52 5.25 8.20
CA LEU A 114 17.55 5.81 9.16
C LEU A 114 16.76 4.71 9.85
N GLY A 115 16.65 3.55 9.19
CA GLY A 115 15.99 2.36 9.74
C GLY A 115 16.93 1.42 10.49
N SER A 116 16.31 0.48 11.20
CA SER A 116 17.01 -0.62 11.84
C SER A 116 16.89 -1.85 10.94
N MET A 117 17.97 -2.21 10.24
CA MET A 117 18.01 -3.39 9.38
C MET A 117 17.74 -4.71 10.13
N SER A 118 17.86 -4.71 11.45
CA SER A 118 17.55 -5.85 12.33
C SER A 118 16.19 -5.77 13.02
N ASN A 119 15.39 -4.70 12.79
CA ASN A 119 14.10 -4.50 13.46
C ASN A 119 13.04 -4.03 12.45
N PHE A 120 12.54 -4.99 11.68
CA PHE A 120 11.40 -4.85 10.78
C PHE A 120 10.44 -6.01 11.00
N SER A 121 9.18 -5.84 10.61
CA SER A 121 8.13 -6.85 10.67
C SER A 121 7.72 -7.26 9.26
N ILE A 122 7.40 -8.54 9.08
CA ILE A 122 6.80 -9.04 7.84
C ILE A 122 5.29 -9.14 8.03
N ILE A 123 4.56 -8.57 7.07
CA ILE A 123 3.13 -8.80 6.88
C ILE A 123 2.99 -9.69 5.65
N ASP A 124 2.78 -10.98 5.86
CA ASP A 124 2.55 -11.88 4.74
C ASP A 124 1.08 -11.81 4.32
N THR A 125 0.86 -11.36 3.09
CA THR A 125 -0.46 -11.14 2.49
C THR A 125 -0.78 -12.22 1.43
N THR A 126 -0.19 -13.42 1.55
CA THR A 126 -0.49 -14.54 0.63
C THR A 126 -1.97 -14.92 0.65
N LEU A 127 -2.65 -14.75 1.79
CA LEU A 127 -4.08 -15.00 1.99
C LEU A 127 -4.99 -13.78 1.73
N ARG A 128 -4.44 -12.72 1.12
CA ARG A 128 -5.20 -11.56 0.62
C ARG A 128 -4.73 -11.17 -0.77
N GLU A 129 -3.55 -10.56 -0.89
CA GLU A 129 -2.96 -10.21 -2.19
C GLU A 129 -2.74 -11.45 -3.05
N GLY A 130 -2.24 -12.54 -2.45
CA GLY A 130 -2.03 -13.79 -3.18
C GLY A 130 -3.32 -14.43 -3.70
N GLU A 131 -4.49 -14.15 -3.11
CA GLU A 131 -5.79 -14.59 -3.65
C GLU A 131 -6.17 -13.82 -4.94
N GLN A 132 -5.57 -12.66 -5.20
CA GLN A 132 -5.78 -11.89 -6.43
C GLN A 132 -4.95 -12.41 -7.62
N PHE A 133 -4.08 -13.39 -7.38
CA PHE A 133 -3.40 -14.12 -8.45
C PHE A 133 -4.42 -14.86 -9.33
N ILE A 134 -4.12 -15.05 -10.62
CA ILE A 134 -5.07 -15.62 -11.59
C ILE A 134 -5.66 -16.99 -11.18
N ASN A 135 -4.88 -17.78 -10.43
CA ASN A 135 -5.28 -19.08 -9.88
C ASN A 135 -5.41 -19.06 -8.33
N GLY A 136 -5.47 -17.88 -7.72
CA GLY A 136 -5.47 -17.66 -6.26
C GLY A 136 -6.78 -18.02 -5.56
N ASN A 137 -7.39 -19.16 -5.88
CA ASN A 137 -8.66 -19.58 -5.26
C ASN A 137 -8.41 -20.65 -4.20
N TYR A 138 -8.21 -20.24 -2.94
CA TYR A 138 -8.00 -21.16 -1.83
C TYR A 138 -9.31 -21.58 -1.17
N ASP A 139 -9.46 -22.87 -0.88
CA ASP A 139 -10.48 -23.33 0.06
C ASP A 139 -10.04 -23.07 1.52
N THR A 140 -11.00 -23.15 2.46
CA THR A 140 -10.74 -22.89 3.88
C THR A 140 -9.57 -23.73 4.40
N GLU A 141 -9.54 -25.03 4.13
CA GLU A 141 -8.48 -25.93 4.61
C GLU A 141 -7.09 -25.52 4.11
N THR A 142 -6.98 -25.09 2.86
CA THR A 142 -5.75 -24.56 2.27
C THR A 142 -5.32 -23.28 2.97
N LYS A 143 -6.25 -22.35 3.21
CA LYS A 143 -5.95 -21.11 3.96
C LYS A 143 -5.45 -21.42 5.37
N LEU A 144 -6.07 -22.36 6.09
CA LEU A 144 -5.63 -22.77 7.42
C LEU A 144 -4.23 -23.40 7.41
N LYS A 145 -3.90 -24.22 6.39
CA LYS A 145 -2.56 -24.81 6.23
C LYS A 145 -1.50 -23.75 5.96
N ILE A 146 -1.77 -22.82 5.03
CA ILE A 146 -0.86 -21.71 4.71
C ILE A 146 -0.65 -20.83 5.94
N ALA A 147 -1.72 -20.46 6.66
CA ALA A 147 -1.60 -19.64 7.87
C ALA A 147 -0.73 -20.29 8.95
N ARG A 148 -0.91 -21.60 9.20
CA ARG A 148 -0.06 -22.35 10.13
C ARG A 148 1.39 -22.43 9.69
N ALA A 149 1.64 -22.59 8.39
CA ALA A 149 3.00 -22.66 7.85
C ALA A 149 3.72 -21.30 7.93
N LEU A 150 3.01 -20.20 7.66
CA LEU A 150 3.51 -18.84 7.85
C LEU A 150 3.85 -18.56 9.32
N ASP A 151 2.95 -18.91 10.24
CA ASP A 151 3.17 -18.79 11.69
C ASP A 151 4.38 -19.62 12.17
N ASP A 152 4.54 -20.83 11.63
CA ASP A 152 5.65 -21.71 12.00
C ASP A 152 7.00 -21.20 11.47
N ILE A 153 7.02 -20.51 10.33
CA ILE A 153 8.21 -19.79 9.84
C ILE A 153 8.56 -18.63 10.77
N GLY A 154 7.55 -17.93 11.31
CA GLY A 154 7.73 -16.85 12.27
C GLY A 154 7.47 -15.45 11.70
N VAL A 155 6.60 -15.30 10.70
CA VAL A 155 6.15 -13.96 10.27
C VAL A 155 5.35 -13.29 11.41
N GLU A 156 5.47 -11.97 11.56
CA GLU A 156 4.77 -11.24 12.63
C GLU A 156 3.28 -11.13 12.38
N TYR A 157 2.90 -10.97 11.11
CA TYR A 157 1.54 -10.70 10.71
C TYR A 157 1.15 -11.55 9.50
N ILE A 158 -0.10 -11.98 9.48
CA ILE A 158 -0.74 -12.63 8.34
C ILE A 158 -1.97 -11.79 7.97
N GLU A 159 -1.98 -11.25 6.76
CA GLU A 159 -3.12 -10.49 6.24
C GLU A 159 -4.05 -11.42 5.46
N VAL A 160 -5.35 -11.34 5.77
CA VAL A 160 -6.41 -12.10 5.12
C VAL A 160 -7.39 -11.20 4.38
N THR A 161 -8.03 -11.79 3.37
CA THR A 161 -9.12 -11.15 2.62
C THR A 161 -10.19 -10.57 3.53
N SER A 162 -10.75 -9.42 3.12
CA SER A 162 -11.79 -8.72 3.87
C SER A 162 -12.92 -9.67 4.28
N PRO A 163 -13.30 -9.72 5.57
CA PRO A 163 -14.45 -10.50 6.00
C PRO A 163 -15.77 -9.91 5.46
N ALA A 164 -15.77 -8.67 4.98
CA ALA A 164 -16.89 -8.04 4.30
C ALA A 164 -17.01 -8.42 2.82
N ALA A 165 -16.01 -9.09 2.23
CA ALA A 165 -16.02 -9.46 0.81
C ALA A 165 -17.08 -10.53 0.49
N SER A 166 -17.27 -11.51 1.37
CA SER A 166 -18.28 -12.55 1.22
C SER A 166 -18.57 -13.25 2.54
N PRO A 167 -19.71 -13.97 2.68
CA PRO A 167 -19.96 -14.82 3.83
C PRO A 167 -18.86 -15.87 4.06
N GLN A 168 -18.27 -16.41 2.98
CA GLN A 168 -17.18 -17.37 3.08
C GLN A 168 -15.90 -16.71 3.61
N SER A 169 -15.56 -15.51 3.13
CA SER A 169 -14.41 -14.74 3.62
C SER A 169 -14.53 -14.42 5.12
N LYS A 170 -15.74 -14.12 5.61
CA LYS A 170 -16.00 -13.95 7.05
C LYS A 170 -15.72 -15.23 7.84
N LEU A 171 -16.19 -16.37 7.34
CA LEU A 171 -15.98 -17.68 7.97
C LEU A 171 -14.49 -18.07 7.98
N ASP A 172 -13.80 -17.88 6.86
CA ASP A 172 -12.36 -18.16 6.72
C ASP A 172 -11.54 -17.30 7.67
N CYS A 173 -11.81 -15.98 7.69
CA CYS A 173 -11.14 -15.04 8.59
C CYS A 173 -11.34 -15.44 10.06
N ALA A 174 -12.57 -15.73 10.48
CA ALA A 174 -12.85 -16.18 11.83
C ALA A 174 -12.24 -17.55 12.16
N ALA A 175 -12.11 -18.45 11.18
CA ALA A 175 -11.45 -19.74 11.36
C ALA A 175 -9.93 -19.58 11.58
N ILE A 176 -9.29 -18.69 10.81
CA ILE A 176 -7.86 -18.37 10.96
C ILE A 176 -7.57 -17.74 12.32
N CYS A 177 -8.40 -16.77 12.76
CA CYS A 177 -8.25 -16.13 14.08
C CYS A 177 -8.35 -17.14 15.25
N LYS A 178 -9.06 -18.26 15.06
CA LYS A 178 -9.24 -19.32 16.07
C LYS A 178 -8.09 -20.34 16.11
N LEU A 179 -7.09 -20.24 15.25
CA LEU A 179 -5.99 -21.22 15.18
C LEU A 179 -5.00 -21.12 16.35
N GLY A 180 -5.02 -20.01 17.12
CA GLY A 180 -4.08 -19.76 18.20
C GLY A 180 -2.65 -19.53 17.69
N LEU A 181 -2.51 -18.79 16.59
CA LEU A 181 -1.22 -18.45 15.99
C LEU A 181 -0.45 -17.48 16.90
N LYS A 182 0.87 -17.44 16.74
CA LYS A 182 1.74 -16.41 17.33
C LYS A 182 1.72 -15.13 16.49
N ALA A 183 1.65 -15.29 15.17
CA ALA A 183 1.45 -14.19 14.23
C ALA A 183 0.10 -13.51 14.48
N LYS A 184 0.07 -12.18 14.39
CA LYS A 184 -1.15 -11.40 14.44
C LYS A 184 -1.91 -11.53 13.13
N VAL A 185 -3.23 -11.70 13.22
CA VAL A 185 -4.10 -11.79 12.04
C VAL A 185 -4.66 -10.41 11.72
N LEU A 186 -4.33 -9.91 10.53
CA LEU A 186 -4.84 -8.65 10.00
C LEU A 186 -5.91 -8.93 8.95
N CYS A 187 -6.87 -8.03 8.78
CA CYS A 187 -7.73 -8.05 7.58
C CYS A 187 -7.76 -6.70 6.87
N HIS A 188 -7.89 -6.76 5.55
CA HIS A 188 -8.03 -5.58 4.71
C HIS A 188 -9.51 -5.14 4.64
N ILE A 189 -9.82 -3.86 4.86
CA ILE A 189 -11.20 -3.35 4.73
C ILE A 189 -11.24 -2.00 4.01
N ARG A 190 -12.41 -1.65 3.49
CA ARG A 190 -12.69 -0.27 3.11
C ARG A 190 -12.84 0.57 4.38
N CYS A 191 -12.45 1.84 4.34
CA CYS A 191 -12.70 2.78 5.44
C CYS A 191 -14.21 3.05 5.60
N ASN A 192 -14.92 2.18 6.32
CA ASN A 192 -16.32 2.34 6.73
C ASN A 192 -16.63 1.47 7.97
N MET A 193 -17.69 1.85 8.70
CA MET A 193 -18.04 1.23 9.98
C MET A 193 -18.61 -0.18 9.87
N ASP A 194 -19.33 -0.52 8.80
CA ASP A 194 -19.94 -1.85 8.66
C ASP A 194 -18.87 -2.93 8.41
N ASP A 195 -17.88 -2.62 7.55
CA ASP A 195 -16.72 -3.48 7.32
C ASP A 195 -15.90 -3.61 8.62
N ALA A 196 -15.71 -2.51 9.36
CA ALA A 196 -14.98 -2.53 10.63
C ALA A 196 -15.68 -3.39 11.69
N ARG A 197 -17.00 -3.23 11.89
CA ARG A 197 -17.79 -4.08 12.80
C ARG A 197 -17.69 -5.55 12.41
N THR A 198 -17.82 -5.85 11.11
CA THR A 198 -17.70 -7.21 10.59
C THR A 198 -16.33 -7.81 10.86
N ALA A 199 -15.25 -7.02 10.74
CA ALA A 199 -13.90 -7.44 11.05
C ALA A 199 -13.68 -7.70 12.55
N VAL A 200 -14.13 -6.79 13.42
CA VAL A 200 -14.01 -6.99 14.88
C VAL A 200 -14.72 -8.28 15.32
N GLU A 201 -15.86 -8.61 14.72
CA GLU A 201 -16.60 -9.84 15.03
C GLU A 201 -15.85 -11.15 14.68
N THR A 202 -14.90 -11.12 13.74
CA THR A 202 -14.12 -12.33 13.39
C THR A 202 -12.98 -12.61 14.36
N GLY A 203 -12.58 -11.61 15.16
CA GLY A 203 -11.50 -11.72 16.14
C GLY A 203 -10.12 -11.42 15.59
N VAL A 204 -10.01 -10.56 14.57
CA VAL A 204 -8.71 -10.08 14.06
C VAL A 204 -7.96 -9.26 15.10
N ASP A 205 -6.64 -9.32 15.04
CA ASP A 205 -5.74 -8.52 15.88
C ASP A 205 -5.54 -7.10 15.33
N GLY A 206 -5.78 -6.90 14.03
CA GLY A 206 -5.63 -5.61 13.39
C GLY A 206 -6.44 -5.44 12.11
N ILE A 207 -6.69 -4.18 11.76
CA ILE A 207 -7.43 -3.78 10.57
C ILE A 207 -6.55 -2.89 9.71
N ASN A 208 -6.35 -3.32 8.47
CA ASN A 208 -5.72 -2.53 7.42
C ASN A 208 -6.82 -1.84 6.61
N MET A 209 -7.12 -0.58 6.92
CA MET A 209 -8.15 0.17 6.21
C MET A 209 -7.56 0.96 5.05
N CYS A 210 -8.32 1.00 3.95
CA CYS A 210 -7.93 1.71 2.75
C CYS A 210 -8.98 2.75 2.35
N ILE A 211 -8.51 3.87 1.81
CA ILE A 211 -9.34 4.84 1.08
C ILE A 211 -8.62 5.28 -0.20
N GLY A 212 -9.37 5.41 -1.29
CA GLY A 212 -8.83 5.94 -2.53
C GLY A 212 -8.43 7.42 -2.40
N THR A 213 -7.17 7.74 -2.65
CA THR A 213 -6.59 9.09 -2.42
C THR A 213 -6.18 9.84 -3.68
N SER A 214 -6.28 9.25 -4.88
CA SER A 214 -5.88 9.96 -6.10
C SER A 214 -6.80 11.16 -6.37
N THR A 215 -6.24 12.27 -6.86
CA THR A 215 -6.99 13.50 -7.21
C THR A 215 -8.17 13.20 -8.13
N GLN A 216 -7.99 12.24 -9.05
CA GLN A 216 -9.04 11.75 -9.95
C GLN A 216 -10.17 11.03 -9.19
N LEU A 217 -9.85 10.22 -8.17
CA LEU A 217 -10.85 9.62 -7.28
C LEU A 217 -11.51 10.67 -6.37
N MET A 218 -10.80 11.68 -5.89
CA MET A 218 -11.38 12.76 -5.08
C MET A 218 -12.32 13.65 -5.91
N GLU A 219 -11.95 13.96 -7.16
CA GLU A 219 -12.78 14.69 -8.12
C GLU A 219 -14.02 13.89 -8.54
N HIS A 220 -13.87 12.60 -8.86
CA HIS A 220 -15.00 11.72 -9.25
C HIS A 220 -15.85 11.25 -8.06
N SER A 221 -15.30 11.24 -6.84
CA SER A 221 -16.03 10.84 -5.61
C SER A 221 -16.77 12.01 -4.94
N HIS A 222 -17.13 13.04 -5.72
CA HIS A 222 -17.87 14.23 -5.30
C HIS A 222 -17.09 15.22 -4.41
N GLY A 223 -15.83 15.55 -4.75
CA GLY A 223 -15.13 16.68 -4.13
C GLY A 223 -14.97 16.54 -2.62
N LYS A 224 -14.74 15.31 -2.14
CA LYS A 224 -14.59 15.02 -0.71
C LYS A 224 -13.29 15.66 -0.23
N ASP A 225 -13.43 16.72 0.54
CA ASP A 225 -12.33 17.41 1.20
C ASP A 225 -11.55 16.46 2.14
N LEU A 226 -10.28 16.76 2.40
CA LEU A 226 -9.43 16.02 3.34
C LEU A 226 -10.14 15.87 4.70
N ASP A 227 -10.91 16.88 5.09
CA ASP A 227 -11.75 16.89 6.29
C ASP A 227 -12.83 15.79 6.31
N TRP A 228 -13.43 15.47 5.16
CA TRP A 228 -14.39 14.38 5.06
C TRP A 228 -13.71 13.02 5.25
N ILE A 229 -12.54 12.84 4.61
CA ILE A 229 -11.73 11.63 4.78
C ILE A 229 -11.32 11.47 6.25
N ALA A 230 -10.88 12.57 6.86
CA ALA A 230 -10.49 12.62 8.26
C ALA A 230 -11.63 12.21 9.20
N ALA A 231 -12.82 12.79 9.00
CA ALA A 231 -13.98 12.47 9.82
C ALA A 231 -14.36 10.98 9.74
N LYS A 232 -14.34 10.42 8.52
CA LYS A 232 -14.65 9.01 8.30
C LYS A 232 -13.60 8.07 8.88
N ALA A 233 -12.32 8.36 8.65
CA ALA A 233 -11.22 7.57 9.18
C ALA A 233 -11.19 7.63 10.71
N LYS A 234 -11.44 8.80 11.31
CA LYS A 234 -11.53 8.99 12.76
C LYS A 234 -12.56 8.08 13.40
N GLU A 235 -13.77 8.00 12.82
CA GLU A 235 -14.83 7.13 13.35
C GLU A 235 -14.39 5.66 13.42
N VAL A 236 -13.75 5.16 12.34
CA VAL A 236 -13.27 3.78 12.28
C VAL A 236 -12.10 3.56 13.23
N ILE A 237 -11.12 4.48 13.29
CA ILE A 237 -9.96 4.41 14.18
C ILE A 237 -10.38 4.37 15.65
N GLU A 238 -11.28 5.26 16.07
CA GLU A 238 -11.78 5.30 17.45
C GLU A 238 -12.52 4.01 17.79
N PHE A 239 -13.31 3.48 16.86
CA PHE A 239 -14.00 2.21 17.04
C PHE A 239 -13.04 1.01 17.19
N THR A 240 -12.02 0.89 16.33
CA THR A 240 -11.07 -0.24 16.39
C THR A 240 -10.20 -0.18 17.64
N GLN A 241 -9.73 1.01 18.02
CA GLN A 241 -8.97 1.22 19.25
C GLN A 241 -9.80 0.88 20.51
N ALA A 242 -11.08 1.24 20.54
CA ALA A 242 -11.96 0.90 21.66
C ALA A 242 -12.14 -0.62 21.85
N HIS A 243 -11.84 -1.43 20.83
CA HIS A 243 -11.84 -2.90 20.89
C HIS A 243 -10.43 -3.48 21.09
N GLY A 244 -9.40 -2.65 21.27
CA GLY A 244 -8.02 -3.09 21.47
C GLY A 244 -7.36 -3.66 20.21
N ILE A 245 -7.85 -3.28 19.03
CA ILE A 245 -7.40 -3.80 17.73
C ILE A 245 -6.47 -2.79 17.07
N GLU A 246 -5.38 -3.28 16.47
CA GLU A 246 -4.44 -2.44 15.73
C GLU A 246 -5.10 -1.84 14.49
N VAL A 247 -4.60 -0.69 14.06
CA VAL A 247 -5.16 -0.03 12.88
C VAL A 247 -4.08 0.56 12.01
N ARG A 248 -4.07 0.15 10.74
CA ARG A 248 -3.28 0.74 9.67
C ARG A 248 -4.19 1.51 8.73
N PHE A 249 -3.78 2.71 8.34
CA PHE A 249 -4.43 3.49 7.29
C PHE A 249 -3.57 3.53 6.03
N SER A 250 -4.19 3.37 4.86
CA SER A 250 -3.55 3.58 3.57
C SER A 250 -4.35 4.42 2.61
N GLY A 251 -3.64 5.27 1.87
CA GLY A 251 -4.11 5.89 0.65
C GLY A 251 -3.76 5.04 -0.57
N GLU A 252 -4.74 4.72 -1.41
CA GLU A 252 -4.48 4.02 -2.68
C GLU A 252 -3.60 4.86 -3.62
N ASP A 253 -2.72 4.18 -4.36
CA ASP A 253 -1.92 4.81 -5.42
C ASP A 253 -1.06 5.99 -4.93
N SER A 254 -0.48 5.81 -3.73
CA SER A 254 0.30 6.84 -3.04
C SER A 254 1.52 7.32 -3.84
N PHE A 255 2.13 6.46 -4.67
CA PHE A 255 3.33 6.84 -5.44
C PHE A 255 3.03 7.77 -6.63
N ARG A 256 1.80 7.78 -7.15
CA ARG A 256 1.38 8.68 -8.25
C ARG A 256 0.59 9.90 -7.78
N SER A 257 0.14 9.88 -6.53
CA SER A 257 -0.54 11.00 -5.90
C SER A 257 0.44 12.14 -5.58
N ASP A 258 -0.06 13.37 -5.42
CA ASP A 258 0.76 14.47 -4.92
C ASP A 258 1.29 14.10 -3.52
N PHE A 259 2.60 13.93 -3.42
CA PHE A 259 3.21 13.44 -2.20
C PHE A 259 3.01 14.42 -1.03
N SER A 260 2.86 15.72 -1.28
CA SER A 260 2.57 16.69 -0.23
C SER A 260 1.17 16.49 0.38
N GLU A 261 0.17 16.09 -0.41
CA GLU A 261 -1.17 15.75 0.07
C GLU A 261 -1.16 14.43 0.84
N ILE A 262 -0.40 13.43 0.38
CA ILE A 262 -0.18 12.17 1.10
C ILE A 262 0.45 12.43 2.47
N LEU A 263 1.47 13.31 2.55
CA LEU A 263 2.11 13.67 3.82
C LEU A 263 1.13 14.36 4.78
N LYS A 264 0.29 15.28 4.29
CA LYS A 264 -0.75 15.93 5.11
C LYS A 264 -1.74 14.90 5.67
N LEU A 265 -2.20 13.98 4.81
CA LEU A 265 -3.14 12.93 5.18
C LEU A 265 -2.53 11.96 6.21
N TYR A 266 -1.33 11.45 5.99
CA TYR A 266 -0.68 10.53 6.93
C TYR A 266 -0.32 11.20 8.25
N SER A 267 0.11 12.47 8.23
CA SER A 267 0.32 13.25 9.47
C SER A 267 -0.99 13.41 10.25
N LEU A 268 -2.13 13.53 9.57
CA LEU A 268 -3.43 13.59 10.22
C LEU A 268 -3.82 12.24 10.82
N MET A 269 -3.62 11.14 10.09
CA MET A 269 -3.91 9.79 10.59
C MET A 269 -3.06 9.42 11.80
N ASP A 270 -1.78 9.79 11.80
CA ASP A 270 -0.88 9.64 12.95
C ASP A 270 -1.43 10.40 14.19
N ARG A 271 -1.87 11.66 14.02
CA ARG A 271 -2.50 12.42 15.11
C ARG A 271 -3.83 11.84 15.59
N LEU A 272 -4.58 11.17 14.73
CA LEU A 272 -5.80 10.45 15.09
C LEU A 272 -5.53 9.13 15.80
N GLY A 273 -4.26 8.70 15.86
CA GLY A 273 -3.83 7.48 16.57
C GLY A 273 -3.77 6.24 15.69
N ALA A 274 -3.62 6.37 14.38
CA ALA A 274 -3.29 5.21 13.55
C ALA A 274 -1.98 4.58 14.05
N HIS A 275 -1.97 3.25 14.23
CA HIS A 275 -0.75 2.55 14.66
C HIS A 275 0.27 2.50 13.52
N ARG A 276 -0.24 2.41 12.29
CA ARG A 276 0.56 2.39 11.06
C ARG A 276 -0.05 3.26 9.97
N VAL A 277 0.81 3.83 9.14
CA VAL A 277 0.45 4.34 7.81
C VAL A 277 1.08 3.45 6.74
N GLY A 278 0.31 3.08 5.73
CA GLY A 278 0.76 2.18 4.67
C GLY A 278 0.84 2.89 3.32
N ILE A 279 1.97 2.78 2.64
CA ILE A 279 2.23 3.36 1.32
C ILE A 279 2.43 2.26 0.28
N ALA A 280 1.78 2.37 -0.88
CA ALA A 280 1.78 1.34 -1.91
C ALA A 280 2.25 1.86 -3.28
N ASP A 281 3.17 1.14 -3.92
CA ASP A 281 3.50 1.26 -5.34
C ASP A 281 2.57 0.33 -6.15
N THR A 282 1.32 0.75 -6.31
CA THR A 282 0.25 -0.03 -6.94
C THR A 282 0.57 -0.43 -8.38
N VAL A 283 1.32 0.39 -9.11
CA VAL A 283 1.66 0.16 -10.53
C VAL A 283 2.96 -0.63 -10.68
N GLY A 284 3.82 -0.70 -9.67
CA GLY A 284 5.10 -1.41 -9.72
C GLY A 284 6.19 -0.66 -10.50
N GLY A 285 6.08 0.67 -10.55
CA GLY A 285 6.96 1.56 -11.32
C GLY A 285 7.99 2.32 -10.50
N ALA A 286 7.93 2.26 -9.17
CA ALA A 286 8.82 3.02 -8.30
C ALA A 286 10.25 2.50 -8.38
N THR A 287 11.21 3.43 -8.35
CA THR A 287 12.64 3.09 -8.28
C THR A 287 13.14 3.09 -6.84
N PRO A 288 14.20 2.33 -6.49
CA PRO A 288 14.73 2.31 -5.13
C PRO A 288 15.09 3.71 -4.59
N ARG A 289 15.64 4.60 -5.44
CA ARG A 289 15.98 5.97 -5.03
C ARG A 289 14.72 6.77 -4.66
N GLU A 290 13.69 6.68 -5.48
CA GLU A 290 12.41 7.34 -5.21
C GLU A 290 11.76 6.81 -3.92
N VAL A 291 11.86 5.50 -3.68
CA VAL A 291 11.41 4.87 -2.43
C VAL A 291 12.19 5.42 -1.25
N PHE A 292 13.52 5.50 -1.32
CA PHE A 292 14.34 6.06 -0.24
C PHE A 292 13.91 7.49 0.12
N ASP A 293 13.77 8.35 -0.89
CA ASP A 293 13.43 9.76 -0.70
C ASP A 293 12.03 9.92 -0.07
N LYS A 294 11.03 9.19 -0.60
CA LYS A 294 9.65 9.23 -0.09
C LYS A 294 9.54 8.67 1.33
N ILE A 295 10.10 7.49 1.59
CA ILE A 295 10.00 6.86 2.91
C ILE A 295 10.77 7.65 3.97
N SER A 296 11.96 8.16 3.64
CA SER A 296 12.74 9.00 4.57
C SER A 296 11.98 10.28 4.92
N THR A 297 11.33 10.91 3.94
CA THR A 297 10.49 12.09 4.16
C THR A 297 9.27 11.75 5.01
N LEU A 298 8.57 10.65 4.70
CA LEU A 298 7.42 10.21 5.50
C LEU A 298 7.83 9.93 6.95
N LYS A 299 8.99 9.29 7.17
CA LYS A 299 9.49 8.98 8.51
C LYS A 299 9.79 10.23 9.35
N GLN A 300 10.12 11.34 8.71
CA GLN A 300 10.29 12.63 9.41
C GLN A 300 8.95 13.28 9.77
N MET A 301 7.87 12.93 9.07
CA MET A 301 6.56 13.56 9.22
C MET A 301 5.61 12.84 10.18
N VAL A 302 5.77 11.52 10.36
CA VAL A 302 4.91 10.71 11.24
C VAL A 302 5.69 10.05 12.37
N GLY A 303 5.06 9.97 13.54
CA GLY A 303 5.56 9.25 14.70
C GLY A 303 5.24 7.75 14.69
N CYS A 304 4.13 7.35 14.07
CA CYS A 304 3.71 5.97 13.94
C CYS A 304 4.63 5.11 13.05
N ASP A 305 4.32 3.82 13.01
CA ASP A 305 5.01 2.85 12.16
C ASP A 305 4.62 3.04 10.68
N ILE A 306 5.53 2.68 9.78
CA ILE A 306 5.36 2.78 8.32
C ILE A 306 5.35 1.38 7.73
N GLU A 307 4.31 1.10 6.95
CA GLU A 307 4.09 -0.12 6.20
C GLU A 307 4.25 0.13 4.69
N THR A 308 4.90 -0.76 3.96
CA THR A 308 5.14 -0.58 2.53
C THR A 308 4.75 -1.79 1.71
N HIS A 309 4.14 -1.52 0.56
CA HIS A 309 3.67 -2.53 -0.39
C HIS A 309 4.20 -2.22 -1.79
N PHE A 310 4.95 -3.15 -2.38
CA PHE A 310 5.61 -2.93 -3.68
C PHE A 310 5.23 -4.01 -4.67
N HIS A 311 4.60 -3.62 -5.77
CA HIS A 311 4.42 -4.50 -6.93
C HIS A 311 5.72 -4.66 -7.72
N ASN A 312 5.80 -5.75 -8.48
CA ASN A 312 7.03 -6.20 -9.10
C ASN A 312 7.09 -6.00 -10.63
N ASP A 313 6.22 -5.18 -11.23
CA ASP A 313 6.09 -5.00 -12.69
C ASP A 313 7.43 -4.69 -13.37
N THR A 314 8.31 -3.93 -12.70
CA THR A 314 9.66 -3.57 -13.20
C THR A 314 10.80 -4.41 -12.58
N GLY A 315 10.47 -5.46 -11.83
CA GLY A 315 11.45 -6.32 -11.14
C GLY A 315 12.08 -5.69 -9.89
N CYS A 316 11.57 -4.56 -9.41
CA CYS A 316 12.17 -3.79 -8.33
C CYS A 316 11.57 -4.05 -6.94
N ALA A 317 10.54 -4.90 -6.77
CA ALA A 317 9.82 -5.00 -5.50
C ALA A 317 10.71 -5.33 -4.29
N VAL A 318 11.61 -6.31 -4.43
CA VAL A 318 12.54 -6.68 -3.34
C VAL A 318 13.56 -5.58 -3.05
N ALA A 319 14.08 -4.91 -4.08
CA ALA A 319 15.00 -3.79 -3.91
C ALA A 319 14.32 -2.58 -3.26
N ASN A 320 13.07 -2.31 -3.63
CA ASN A 320 12.24 -1.26 -3.05
C ASN A 320 11.93 -1.57 -1.58
N ALA A 321 11.53 -2.81 -1.26
CA ALA A 321 11.31 -3.25 0.12
C ALA A 321 12.57 -3.11 0.99
N TYR A 322 13.71 -3.58 0.49
CA TYR A 322 15.01 -3.42 1.15
C TYR A 322 15.30 -1.93 1.43
N THR A 323 15.14 -1.08 0.40
CA THR A 323 15.43 0.36 0.51
C THR A 323 14.45 1.08 1.43
N ALA A 324 13.21 0.64 1.49
CA ALA A 324 12.22 1.16 2.42
C ALA A 324 12.63 0.90 3.88
N ILE A 325 13.12 -0.31 4.20
CA ILE A 325 13.66 -0.61 5.54
C ILE A 325 14.83 0.33 5.82
N GLU A 326 15.77 0.51 4.90
CA GLU A 326 16.91 1.41 5.08
C GLU A 326 16.49 2.86 5.37
N ALA A 327 15.41 3.30 4.75
CA ALA A 327 14.81 4.63 4.89
C ALA A 327 13.93 4.79 6.16
N GLY A 328 13.69 3.72 6.91
CA GLY A 328 12.94 3.76 8.18
C GLY A 328 11.53 3.18 8.13
N ALA A 329 11.16 2.46 7.08
CA ALA A 329 9.97 1.61 7.11
C ALA A 329 10.13 0.49 8.13
N THR A 330 9.01 0.09 8.73
CA THR A 330 8.96 -0.86 9.84
C THR A 330 8.25 -2.16 9.48
N HIS A 331 7.36 -2.13 8.49
CA HIS A 331 6.55 -3.25 8.06
C HIS A 331 6.61 -3.41 6.55
N ILE A 332 6.87 -4.61 6.06
CA ILE A 332 6.93 -4.92 4.64
C ILE A 332 5.87 -5.97 4.30
N ASP A 333 5.04 -5.65 3.30
CA ASP A 333 4.11 -6.60 2.72
C ASP A 333 4.85 -7.57 1.81
N THR A 334 4.66 -8.87 2.04
CA THR A 334 5.22 -9.93 1.20
C THR A 334 4.17 -10.97 0.83
N THR A 335 4.48 -11.76 -0.19
CA THR A 335 3.79 -13.03 -0.42
C THR A 335 4.78 -14.15 -0.69
N VAL A 336 4.35 -15.37 -0.43
CA VAL A 336 5.07 -16.59 -0.82
C VAL A 336 5.22 -16.61 -2.35
N LEU A 337 6.43 -16.89 -2.84
CA LEU A 337 6.80 -16.80 -4.27
C LEU A 337 6.60 -15.41 -4.92
N GLY A 338 6.17 -14.39 -4.15
CA GLY A 338 5.84 -13.07 -4.69
C GLY A 338 4.54 -13.05 -5.49
N ILE A 339 3.62 -14.01 -5.31
CA ILE A 339 2.33 -14.02 -6.02
C ILE A 339 1.44 -12.83 -5.63
N GLY A 340 0.58 -12.40 -6.55
CA GLY A 340 -0.35 -11.29 -6.35
C GLY A 340 -0.98 -10.87 -7.67
N GLU A 341 -1.56 -9.68 -7.74
CA GLU A 341 -2.01 -9.13 -9.03
C GLU A 341 -0.84 -9.02 -10.03
N ARG A 342 -1.12 -9.28 -11.32
CA ARG A 342 -0.14 -9.22 -12.43
C ARG A 342 1.04 -10.18 -12.21
N ASN A 343 2.25 -9.66 -12.02
CA ASN A 343 3.43 -10.45 -11.66
C ASN A 343 3.76 -10.38 -10.17
N GLY A 344 2.82 -9.86 -9.38
CA GLY A 344 2.78 -9.91 -7.93
C GLY A 344 3.62 -8.85 -7.23
N ILE A 345 4.07 -9.18 -6.02
CA ILE A 345 4.66 -8.24 -5.07
C ILE A 345 6.01 -8.74 -4.54
N THR A 346 6.52 -8.11 -3.48
CA THR A 346 7.73 -8.56 -2.77
C THR A 346 7.63 -10.02 -2.36
N SER A 347 8.55 -10.85 -2.87
CA SER A 347 8.65 -12.26 -2.48
C SER A 347 9.28 -12.41 -1.09
N LEU A 348 8.61 -13.16 -0.22
CA LEU A 348 9.06 -13.46 1.15
C LEU A 348 10.48 -14.04 1.19
N SER A 349 10.74 -15.10 0.43
CA SER A 349 12.03 -15.80 0.42
C SER A 349 13.16 -14.91 -0.12
N LYS A 350 12.89 -14.12 -1.17
CA LYS A 350 13.86 -13.18 -1.74
C LYS A 350 14.18 -12.02 -0.80
N LEU A 351 13.18 -11.46 -0.12
CA LEU A 351 13.41 -10.42 0.89
C LEU A 351 14.26 -10.95 2.03
N LEU A 352 13.93 -12.12 2.59
CA LEU A 352 14.70 -12.75 3.65
C LEU A 352 16.14 -13.04 3.22
N GLN A 353 16.35 -13.46 1.97
CA GLN A 353 17.69 -13.63 1.40
C GLN A 353 18.50 -12.33 1.40
N CYS A 354 17.89 -11.21 1.01
CA CYS A 354 18.54 -9.89 1.09
C CYS A 354 18.86 -9.51 2.55
N MET A 355 17.95 -9.77 3.47
CA MET A 355 18.12 -9.43 4.90
C MET A 355 19.24 -10.24 5.57
N LEU A 356 19.45 -11.49 5.17
CA LEU A 356 20.54 -12.33 5.68
C LEU A 356 21.92 -11.71 5.46
N GLN A 357 22.12 -10.94 4.38
CA GLN A 357 23.39 -10.29 4.09
C GLN A 357 23.72 -9.16 5.08
N MET A 358 22.70 -8.54 5.67
CA MET A 358 22.85 -7.39 6.56
C MET A 358 22.76 -7.77 8.04
N GLY A 359 21.98 -8.80 8.36
CA GLY A 359 21.65 -9.17 9.72
C GLY A 359 21.48 -10.67 9.90
N HIS A 360 22.44 -11.45 9.40
CA HIS A 360 22.41 -12.92 9.38
C HIS A 360 21.84 -13.55 10.67
N ASP A 361 22.47 -13.29 11.81
CA ASP A 361 22.08 -13.89 13.09
C ASP A 361 20.69 -13.42 13.56
N SER A 362 20.33 -12.16 13.30
CA SER A 362 19.01 -11.63 13.65
C SER A 362 17.90 -12.27 12.83
N VAL A 363 18.16 -12.54 11.54
CA VAL A 363 17.21 -13.20 10.65
C VAL A 363 17.07 -14.67 11.03
N LEU A 364 18.18 -15.39 11.27
CA LEU A 364 18.15 -16.80 11.68
C LEU A 364 17.53 -17.02 13.06
N ALA A 365 17.68 -16.06 13.98
CA ALA A 365 17.03 -16.11 15.29
C ALA A 365 15.51 -15.91 15.19
N LYS A 366 15.05 -15.21 14.16
CA LYS A 366 13.66 -14.78 13.99
C LYS A 366 12.85 -15.74 13.11
N TYR A 367 13.44 -16.23 12.02
CA TYR A 367 12.72 -17.01 11.00
C TYR A 367 13.31 -18.40 10.79
N LYS A 368 12.44 -19.41 10.69
CA LYS A 368 12.81 -20.80 10.39
C LYS A 368 12.96 -21.01 8.88
N LEU A 369 14.06 -20.56 8.32
CA LEU A 369 14.28 -20.52 6.87
C LEU A 369 14.27 -21.91 6.21
N GLU A 370 14.59 -22.97 6.97
CA GLU A 370 14.54 -24.35 6.50
C GLU A 370 13.13 -24.82 6.10
N LYS A 371 12.09 -24.10 6.52
CA LYS A 371 10.68 -24.41 6.23
C LYS A 371 10.15 -23.72 4.98
N ILE A 372 10.86 -22.72 4.46
CA ILE A 372 10.44 -21.94 3.30
C ILE A 372 10.19 -22.81 2.06
N PRO A 373 11.06 -23.79 1.70
CA PRO A 373 10.80 -24.62 0.53
C PRO A 373 9.48 -25.41 0.61
N ALA A 374 9.10 -25.88 1.81
CA ALA A 374 7.84 -26.59 2.01
C ALA A 374 6.62 -25.66 1.88
N LEU A 375 6.74 -24.41 2.35
CA LEU A 375 5.70 -23.40 2.17
C LEU A 375 5.57 -22.97 0.71
N GLU A 376 6.68 -22.74 0.01
CA GLU A 376 6.67 -22.43 -1.42
C GLU A 376 6.02 -23.55 -2.23
N GLN A 377 6.32 -24.82 -1.91
CA GLN A 377 5.67 -25.97 -2.54
C GLN A 377 4.17 -26.02 -2.26
N LEU A 378 3.75 -25.81 -1.00
CA LEU A 378 2.34 -25.76 -0.63
C LEU A 378 1.56 -24.70 -1.42
N VAL A 379 2.12 -23.49 -1.53
CA VAL A 379 1.47 -22.39 -2.25
C VAL A 379 1.49 -22.64 -3.75
N ALA A 380 2.60 -23.13 -4.31
CA ALA A 380 2.72 -23.48 -5.72
C ALA A 380 1.67 -24.53 -6.14
N GLU A 381 1.47 -25.57 -5.33
CA GLU A 381 0.42 -26.57 -5.53
C GLU A 381 -0.98 -25.95 -5.44
N ALA A 382 -1.21 -25.08 -4.46
CA ALA A 382 -2.51 -24.43 -4.25
C ALA A 382 -2.92 -23.53 -5.43
N VAL A 383 -1.96 -22.85 -6.07
CA VAL A 383 -2.22 -21.99 -7.24
C VAL A 383 -1.86 -22.65 -8.58
N ASN A 384 -1.53 -23.94 -8.56
CA ASN A 384 -1.20 -24.76 -9.73
C ASN A 384 -0.13 -24.12 -10.64
N ILE A 385 1.02 -23.78 -10.06
CA ILE A 385 2.21 -23.30 -10.78
C ILE A 385 3.43 -24.14 -10.43
N GLU A 386 4.43 -24.12 -11.30
CA GLU A 386 5.75 -24.63 -10.98
C GLU A 386 6.59 -23.54 -10.30
N ILE A 387 7.37 -23.91 -9.29
CA ILE A 387 8.38 -23.02 -8.73
C ILE A 387 9.45 -22.77 -9.81
N PRO A 388 9.74 -21.51 -10.19
CA PRO A 388 10.76 -21.22 -11.18
C PRO A 388 12.11 -21.85 -10.80
N TRP A 389 12.80 -22.47 -11.76
CA TRP A 389 14.10 -23.13 -11.52
C TRP A 389 15.19 -22.16 -10.99
N ASN A 390 15.04 -20.87 -11.25
CA ASN A 390 15.90 -19.79 -10.78
C ASN A 390 15.30 -19.04 -9.57
N ASN A 391 14.31 -19.62 -8.87
CA ASN A 391 13.82 -19.06 -7.62
C ASN A 391 14.95 -19.00 -6.58
N ALA A 392 14.88 -18.01 -5.68
CA ALA A 392 15.90 -17.84 -4.67
C ALA A 392 15.93 -19.04 -3.72
N SER A 393 17.10 -19.66 -3.56
CA SER A 393 17.32 -20.71 -2.58
C SER A 393 17.99 -20.13 -1.34
N LEU A 394 17.41 -20.39 -0.18
CA LEU A 394 17.99 -20.06 1.12
C LEU A 394 18.94 -21.14 1.65
N ALA A 395 19.07 -22.27 0.95
CA ALA A 395 19.87 -23.41 1.38
C ALA A 395 21.38 -23.10 1.53
N ALA A 396 21.89 -22.06 0.87
CA ALA A 396 23.28 -21.63 1.03
C ALA A 396 23.57 -20.91 2.36
N TYR A 397 22.53 -20.57 3.14
CA TYR A 397 22.60 -19.79 4.38
C TYR A 397 22.20 -20.59 5.63
N LEU A 398 21.83 -21.86 5.45
CA LEU A 398 21.51 -22.83 6.50
C LEU A 398 22.69 -23.80 6.64
#